data_AF-A0AAU5X0Z0-F1
#
_entry.id   AF-A0AAU5X0Z0-F1
#
_cell.length_a   1.000
_cell.length_b   1.000
_cell.length_c   1.000
_cell.angle_alpha   90.00
_cell.angle_beta   90.00
_cell.angle_gamma   90.00
#
_symmetry.space_group_name_H-M   'P 1'
#
loop_
_entity.id
_entity.type
_entity.pdbx_description
1 polymer ?
#
loop_
_entity_poly.entity_id
_entity_poly.type
_entity_poly.pdbx_seq_one_letter_code
_entity_poly.pdbx_strand_id
1 'polypeptide(L)'
;MNDDLVALLFKTVRRAEHHIQAGEYLAILAMEGQRPLVLTDYDYVLDPSAAAAFEHRAAVHARRIDVERWVLAVPQVWVINERDVATRSVSPHPLRPGEQEAITWMAFDRADGVDYGRVAYARRPNGEPVFEDPEVFTVPLRPGELMPGYTLLNDLMGDDESSTD
;
A
#
# COMPACT_ATOMS: atom_id res chain seq x y z
N MET A 1 13.46 7.58 -2.49
CA MET A 1 12.32 8.52 -2.54
C MET A 1 12.75 9.98 -2.74
N ASN A 2 12.36 10.59 -3.85
CA ASN A 2 12.37 12.04 -4.04
C ASN A 2 11.27 12.76 -3.23
N ASP A 3 11.36 14.09 -3.14
CA ASP A 3 10.44 14.93 -2.34
C ASP A 3 8.98 14.85 -2.81
N ASP A 4 8.73 14.69 -4.11
CA ASP A 4 7.37 14.59 -4.67
C ASP A 4 6.69 13.27 -4.28
N LEU A 5 7.42 12.16 -4.36
CA LEU A 5 6.94 10.86 -3.93
C LEU A 5 6.71 10.83 -2.41
N VAL A 6 7.57 11.48 -1.62
CA VAL A 6 7.38 11.67 -0.16
C VAL A 6 6.09 12.45 0.13
N ALA A 7 5.84 13.54 -0.61
CA ALA A 7 4.63 14.33 -0.45
C ALA A 7 3.37 13.52 -0.79
N LEU A 8 3.42 12.70 -1.86
CA LEU A 8 2.33 11.79 -2.23
C LEU A 8 2.10 10.72 -1.17
N LEU A 9 3.18 10.14 -0.61
CA LEU A 9 3.11 9.16 0.48
C LEU A 9 2.38 9.74 1.70
N PHE A 10 2.83 10.89 2.21
CA PHE A 10 2.19 11.53 3.37
C PHE A 10 0.73 11.90 3.12
N LYS A 11 0.38 12.30 1.90
CA LYS A 11 -1.01 12.61 1.54
C LYS A 11 -1.88 11.34 1.51
N THR A 12 -1.32 10.23 1.05
CA THR A 12 -2.03 8.95 0.94
C THR A 12 -2.19 8.30 2.31
N VAL A 13 -1.13 8.25 3.11
CA VAL A 13 -1.16 7.78 4.50
C VAL A 13 -2.17 8.57 5.33
N ARG A 14 -2.15 9.91 5.30
CA ARG A 14 -3.11 10.72 6.06
C ARG A 14 -4.57 10.45 5.69
N ARG A 15 -4.84 10.06 4.45
CA ARG A 15 -6.20 9.61 4.05
C ARG A 15 -6.53 8.25 4.67
N ALA A 16 -5.59 7.31 4.64
CA ALA A 16 -5.79 6.00 5.26
C ALA A 16 -6.01 6.13 6.78
N GLU A 17 -5.23 6.98 7.46
CA GLU A 17 -5.42 7.31 8.87
C GLU A 17 -6.83 7.84 9.16
N HIS A 18 -7.30 8.78 8.33
CA HIS A 18 -8.64 9.35 8.45
C HIS A 18 -9.75 8.29 8.32
N HIS A 19 -9.62 7.38 7.35
CA HIS A 19 -10.58 6.28 7.19
C HIS A 19 -10.51 5.30 8.37
N ILE A 20 -9.32 4.95 8.86
CA ILE A 20 -9.16 4.08 10.04
C ILE A 20 -9.80 4.72 11.28
N GLN A 21 -9.64 6.03 11.47
CA GLN A 21 -10.31 6.77 12.54
C GLN A 21 -11.85 6.72 12.42
N ALA A 22 -12.38 6.66 11.21
CA ALA A 22 -13.81 6.45 10.93
C ALA A 22 -14.26 4.99 11.04
N GLY A 23 -13.34 4.04 11.30
CA GLY A 23 -13.62 2.61 11.36
C GLY A 23 -13.69 1.92 9.98
N GLU A 24 -13.17 2.57 8.94
CA GLU A 24 -13.13 2.09 7.57
C GLU A 24 -11.71 1.61 7.21
N TYR A 25 -11.58 0.38 6.72
CA TYR A 25 -10.30 -0.24 6.37
C TYR A 25 -10.18 -0.40 4.86
N LEU A 26 -9.87 0.69 4.17
CA LEU A 26 -9.79 0.75 2.72
C LEU A 26 -8.35 0.67 2.25
N ALA A 27 -8.10 -0.06 1.17
CA ALA A 27 -6.91 0.19 0.36
C ALA A 27 -7.08 1.53 -0.36
N ILE A 28 -6.04 2.36 -0.35
CA ILE A 28 -6.03 3.68 -1.01
C ILE A 28 -4.83 3.73 -1.94
N LEU A 29 -5.10 3.93 -3.23
CA LEU A 29 -4.09 4.15 -4.25
C LEU A 29 -4.17 5.61 -4.70
N ALA A 30 -3.09 6.37 -4.53
CA ALA A 30 -2.94 7.68 -5.13
C ALA A 30 -1.92 7.60 -6.28
N MET A 31 -2.24 8.23 -7.41
CA MET A 31 -1.42 8.26 -8.61
C MET A 31 -1.26 9.69 -9.10
N GLU A 32 -0.06 10.01 -9.58
CA GLU A 32 0.26 11.27 -10.24
C GLU A 32 0.88 10.99 -11.62
N GLY A 33 0.38 11.70 -12.61
CA GLY A 33 0.81 11.68 -14.01
C GLY A 33 0.26 12.94 -14.67
N GLN A 34 -0.27 12.84 -15.89
CA GLN A 34 -0.97 13.96 -16.57
C GLN A 34 -2.09 14.59 -15.73
N ARG A 35 -2.73 13.80 -14.85
CA ARG A 35 -3.69 14.28 -13.86
C ARG A 35 -3.61 13.41 -12.60
N PRO A 36 -3.83 13.97 -11.40
CA PRO A 36 -3.89 13.18 -10.19
C PRO A 36 -5.16 12.31 -10.17
N LEU A 37 -5.04 11.09 -9.66
CA LEU A 37 -6.14 10.15 -9.48
C LEU A 37 -6.01 9.44 -8.13
N VAL A 38 -7.13 9.22 -7.45
CA VAL A 38 -7.19 8.43 -6.21
C VAL A 38 -8.25 7.36 -6.39
N LEU A 39 -7.89 6.11 -6.10
CA LEU A 39 -8.77 4.95 -6.11
C LEU A 39 -8.80 4.33 -4.71
N THR A 40 -9.94 3.76 -4.33
CA THR A 40 -10.13 3.09 -3.05
C THR A 40 -10.86 1.77 -3.21
N ASP A 41 -10.57 0.79 -2.38
CA ASP A 41 -11.24 -0.51 -2.41
C ASP A 41 -11.33 -1.13 -1.00
N TYR A 42 -12.53 -1.59 -0.64
CA TYR A 42 -12.81 -2.20 0.66
C TYR A 42 -12.49 -3.70 0.68
N ASP A 43 -12.73 -4.38 -0.44
CA ASP A 43 -12.58 -5.84 -0.54
C ASP A 43 -11.11 -6.26 -0.68
N TYR A 44 -10.24 -5.32 -1.06
CA TYR A 44 -8.79 -5.49 -1.17
C TYR A 44 -8.17 -6.24 0.01
N VAL A 45 -8.52 -5.86 1.24
CA VAL A 45 -7.92 -6.45 2.45
C VAL A 45 -8.51 -7.80 2.81
N LEU A 46 -9.65 -8.17 2.21
CA LEU A 46 -10.44 -9.36 2.56
C LEU A 46 -10.15 -10.55 1.65
N ASP A 47 -9.86 -10.30 0.37
CA ASP A 47 -9.69 -11.33 -0.64
C ASP A 47 -8.50 -11.02 -1.57
N PRO A 48 -7.48 -11.89 -1.65
CA PRO A 48 -6.40 -11.75 -2.61
C PRO A 48 -6.86 -11.59 -4.06
N SER A 49 -7.99 -12.21 -4.44
CA SER A 49 -8.54 -12.08 -5.80
C SER A 49 -9.10 -10.68 -6.05
N ALA A 50 -9.74 -10.07 -5.04
CA ALA A 50 -10.21 -8.69 -5.08
C ALA A 50 -9.03 -7.70 -5.13
N ALA A 51 -7.96 -7.98 -4.37
CA ALA A 51 -6.74 -7.17 -4.39
C ALA A 51 -6.11 -7.15 -5.80
N ALA A 52 -5.91 -8.31 -6.42
CA ALA A 52 -5.37 -8.39 -7.79
C ALA A 52 -6.30 -7.70 -8.80
N ALA A 53 -7.61 -7.90 -8.70
CA ALA A 53 -8.57 -7.25 -9.59
C ALA A 53 -8.58 -5.72 -9.44
N PHE A 54 -8.40 -5.20 -8.23
CA PHE A 54 -8.23 -3.77 -7.97
C PHE A 54 -6.95 -3.23 -8.63
N GLU A 55 -5.84 -3.92 -8.43
CA GLU A 55 -4.53 -3.53 -8.98
C GLU A 55 -4.50 -3.56 -10.52
N HIS A 56 -5.11 -4.57 -11.16
CA HIS A 56 -5.27 -4.60 -12.61
C HIS A 56 -6.08 -3.39 -13.13
N ARG A 57 -7.19 -3.04 -12.46
CA ARG A 57 -7.98 -1.84 -12.83
C ARG A 57 -7.15 -0.58 -12.64
N ALA A 58 -6.38 -0.49 -11.56
CA ALA A 58 -5.48 0.61 -11.30
C ALA A 58 -4.41 0.75 -12.40
N ALA A 59 -3.82 -0.34 -12.88
CA ALA A 59 -2.84 -0.33 -13.97
C ALA A 59 -3.44 0.25 -15.26
N VAL A 60 -4.68 -0.13 -15.61
CA VAL A 60 -5.41 0.46 -16.74
C VAL A 60 -5.59 1.97 -16.57
N HIS A 61 -5.91 2.44 -15.36
CA HIS A 61 -6.03 3.86 -15.07
C HIS A 61 -4.69 4.59 -15.13
N ALA A 62 -3.63 3.99 -14.57
CA ALA A 62 -2.27 4.49 -14.59
C ALA A 62 -1.76 4.73 -16.01
N ARG A 63 -1.91 3.75 -16.92
CA ARG A 63 -1.54 3.90 -18.34
C ARG A 63 -2.31 5.04 -19.01
N ARG A 64 -3.60 5.20 -18.71
CA ARG A 64 -4.46 6.26 -19.28
C ARG A 64 -4.06 7.67 -18.86
N ILE A 65 -3.36 7.83 -17.75
CA ILE A 65 -2.91 9.14 -17.24
C ILE A 65 -1.40 9.32 -17.36
N ASP A 66 -0.69 8.38 -18.01
CA ASP A 66 0.77 8.34 -18.06
C ASP A 66 1.39 8.52 -16.67
N VAL A 67 1.12 7.57 -15.76
CA VAL A 67 1.53 7.68 -14.35
C VAL A 67 3.05 7.83 -14.22
N GLU A 68 3.48 8.87 -13.53
CA GLU A 68 4.89 9.08 -13.17
C GLU A 68 5.20 8.45 -11.82
N ARG A 69 4.27 8.56 -10.88
CA ARG A 69 4.43 8.05 -9.51
C ARG A 69 3.12 7.65 -8.88
N TRP A 70 3.17 6.68 -7.97
CA TRP A 70 2.00 6.22 -7.24
C TRP A 70 2.36 5.70 -5.85
N VAL A 71 1.38 5.75 -4.95
CA VAL A 71 1.47 5.17 -3.60
C VAL A 71 0.20 4.38 -3.32
N LEU A 72 0.37 3.11 -3.00
CA LEU A 72 -0.67 2.24 -2.47
C LEU A 72 -0.49 2.12 -0.96
N ALA A 73 -1.52 2.43 -0.19
CA ALA A 73 -1.56 2.29 1.27
C ALA A 73 -2.70 1.35 1.67
N VAL A 74 -2.39 0.32 2.45
CA VAL A 74 -3.30 -0.77 2.80
C VAL A 74 -3.27 -1.03 4.30
N PRO A 75 -4.38 -0.83 5.03
CA PRO A 75 -4.51 -1.22 6.43
C PRO A 75 -4.45 -2.74 6.58
N GLN A 76 -3.51 -3.24 7.37
CA GLN A 76 -3.31 -4.66 7.63
C GLN A 76 -2.86 -4.90 9.08
N VAL A 77 -2.96 -6.15 9.52
CA VAL A 77 -2.29 -6.62 10.74
C VAL A 77 -1.06 -7.41 10.32
N TRP A 78 0.10 -6.94 10.75
CA TRP A 78 1.37 -7.65 10.64
C TRP A 78 1.45 -8.72 11.71
N VAL A 79 1.81 -9.93 11.34
CA VAL A 79 2.11 -11.04 12.23
C VAL A 79 3.61 -11.28 12.12
N ILE A 80 4.34 -10.77 13.11
CA ILE A 80 5.80 -10.75 13.15
C ILE A 80 6.26 -11.98 13.94
N ASN A 81 6.93 -12.89 13.25
CA ASN A 81 7.56 -14.06 13.87
C ASN A 81 9.09 -13.91 13.82
N GLU A 82 9.84 -14.86 14.38
CA GLU A 82 11.31 -14.80 14.43
C GLU A 82 12.02 -14.75 13.07
N ARG A 83 11.33 -15.09 11.97
CA ARG A 83 11.94 -15.26 10.64
C ARG A 83 11.20 -14.57 9.51
N ASP A 84 9.95 -14.21 9.71
CA ASP A 84 9.05 -13.78 8.66
C ASP A 84 7.98 -12.80 9.19
N VAL A 85 7.47 -11.99 8.27
CA VAL A 85 6.31 -11.14 8.49
C VAL A 85 5.21 -11.66 7.57
N ALA A 86 4.13 -12.14 8.18
CA ALA A 86 2.89 -12.41 7.46
C ALA A 86 1.91 -11.24 7.67
N THR A 87 0.93 -11.12 6.78
CA THR A 87 -0.12 -10.10 6.91
C THR A 87 -1.49 -10.75 6.93
N ARG A 88 -2.41 -10.21 7.72
CA ARG A 88 -3.83 -10.56 7.69
C ARG A 88 -4.71 -9.31 7.71
N SER A 89 -5.97 -9.47 7.33
CA SER A 89 -6.96 -8.39 7.34
C SER A 89 -7.11 -7.79 8.74
N VAL A 90 -7.37 -6.49 8.80
CA VAL A 90 -7.76 -5.81 10.04
C VAL A 90 -9.11 -6.37 10.51
N SER A 91 -9.24 -6.59 11.82
CA SER A 91 -10.45 -7.15 12.41
C SER A 91 -10.68 -6.53 13.79
N PRO A 92 -11.92 -6.51 14.30
CA PRO A 92 -12.22 -5.99 15.64
C PRO A 92 -11.67 -6.87 16.77
N HIS A 93 -11.10 -8.04 16.47
CA HIS A 93 -10.54 -8.92 17.49
C HIS A 93 -9.26 -8.31 18.08
N PRO A 94 -9.00 -8.52 19.39
CA PRO A 94 -7.75 -8.12 20.01
C PRO A 94 -6.54 -8.69 19.27
N LEU A 95 -5.48 -7.90 19.21
CA LEU A 95 -4.19 -8.36 18.70
C LEU A 95 -3.64 -9.49 19.57
N ARG A 96 -3.07 -10.49 18.91
CA ARG A 96 -2.33 -11.58 19.54
C ARG A 96 -0.88 -11.16 19.79
N PRO A 97 -0.15 -11.84 20.69
CA PRO A 97 1.29 -11.62 20.82
C PRO A 97 2.00 -11.75 19.47
N GLY A 98 2.86 -10.78 19.13
CA GLY A 98 3.54 -10.71 17.84
C GLY A 98 2.74 -10.04 16.72
N GLU A 99 1.50 -9.60 16.98
CA GLU A 99 0.71 -8.86 16.01
C GLU A 99 0.81 -7.34 16.20
N GLN A 100 0.82 -6.61 15.08
CA GLN A 100 0.87 -5.15 15.04
C GLN A 100 -0.08 -4.64 13.95
N GLU A 101 -0.96 -3.70 14.28
CA GLU A 101 -1.70 -2.97 13.25
C GLU A 101 -0.77 -2.01 12.51
N ALA A 102 -0.87 -1.98 11.19
CA ALA A 102 -0.07 -1.13 10.34
C ALA A 102 -0.82 -0.71 9.07
N ILE A 103 -0.43 0.43 8.51
CA ILE A 103 -0.71 0.78 7.12
C ILE A 103 0.51 0.35 6.32
N THR A 104 0.44 -0.80 5.65
CA THR A 104 1.47 -1.24 4.71
C THR A 104 1.41 -0.35 3.48
N TRP A 105 2.54 0.15 3.00
CA TRP A 105 2.56 0.96 1.80
C TRP A 105 3.66 0.54 0.81
N MET A 106 3.35 0.68 -0.47
CA MET A 106 4.29 0.59 -1.59
C MET A 106 4.21 1.90 -2.38
N ALA A 107 5.37 2.44 -2.68
CA ALA A 107 5.56 3.70 -3.39
C ALA A 107 6.40 3.43 -4.63
N PHE A 108 6.01 3.98 -5.77
CA PHE A 108 6.74 3.87 -7.02
C PHE A 108 6.92 5.26 -7.62
N ASP A 109 8.10 5.53 -8.15
CA ASP A 109 8.38 6.65 -9.03
C ASP A 109 9.19 6.15 -10.22
N ARG A 110 8.84 6.59 -11.43
CA ARG A 110 9.49 6.15 -12.67
C ARG A 110 11.00 6.41 -12.68
N ALA A 111 11.47 7.45 -12.01
CA ALA A 111 12.89 7.82 -11.93
C ALA A 111 13.63 7.11 -10.79
N ASP A 112 12.96 6.88 -9.65
CA ASP A 112 13.61 6.39 -8.42
C ASP A 112 13.35 4.90 -8.13
N GLY A 113 12.40 4.27 -8.83
CA GLY A 113 12.00 2.89 -8.63
C GLY A 113 10.97 2.72 -7.51
N VAL A 114 11.10 1.62 -6.75
CA VAL A 114 10.11 1.20 -5.74
C VAL A 114 10.69 1.35 -4.34
N ASP A 115 9.95 2.04 -3.48
CA ASP A 115 10.14 2.08 -2.03
C ASP A 115 8.94 1.39 -1.37
N TYR A 116 9.12 0.79 -0.20
CA TYR A 116 8.03 0.17 0.54
C TYR A 116 8.29 0.27 2.04
N GLY A 117 7.22 0.14 2.81
CA GLY A 117 7.30 0.44 4.22
C GLY A 117 5.97 0.25 4.94
N ARG A 118 5.90 0.84 6.13
CA ARG A 118 4.66 0.84 6.92
C ARG A 118 4.49 2.10 7.75
N VAL A 119 3.29 2.27 8.28
CA VAL A 119 2.99 3.17 9.40
C VAL A 119 2.37 2.30 10.48
N ALA A 120 3.10 2.05 11.57
CA ALA A 120 2.55 1.30 12.68
C ALA A 120 1.52 2.16 13.43
N TYR A 121 0.52 1.52 14.03
CA TYR A 121 -0.37 2.20 14.95
C TYR A 121 -0.88 1.29 16.06
N ALA A 122 -1.25 1.89 17.17
CA ALA A 122 -1.87 1.21 18.31
C ALA A 122 -3.16 1.91 18.71
N ARG A 123 -4.08 1.18 19.34
CA ARG A 123 -5.34 1.75 19.82
C ARG A 123 -5.26 2.09 21.29
N ARG A 124 -5.76 3.28 21.63
CA ARG A 124 -6.03 3.68 23.01
C ARG A 124 -7.14 2.80 23.61
N PRO A 125 -7.34 2.81 24.95
CA PRO A 125 -8.42 2.06 25.59
C PRO A 125 -9.84 2.39 25.08
N ASN A 126 -10.04 3.60 24.52
CA ASN A 126 -11.30 4.02 23.90
C ASN A 126 -11.45 3.56 22.43
N GLY A 127 -10.47 2.83 21.88
CA GLY A 127 -10.45 2.34 20.50
C GLY A 127 -9.84 3.31 19.48
N GLU A 128 -9.49 4.53 19.88
CA GLU A 128 -8.91 5.56 19.01
C GLU A 128 -7.49 5.16 18.56
N PRO A 129 -7.18 5.16 17.25
CA PRO A 129 -5.85 4.83 16.75
C PRO A 129 -4.85 5.98 16.98
N VAL A 130 -3.61 5.61 17.32
CA VAL A 130 -2.45 6.49 17.44
C VAL A 130 -1.39 5.97 16.48
N PHE A 131 -1.08 6.76 15.46
CA PHE A 131 -0.16 6.42 14.38
C PHE A 131 1.26 6.88 14.69
N GLU A 132 2.23 6.07 14.29
CA GLU A 132 3.65 6.42 14.26
C GLU A 132 4.00 7.15 12.95
N ASP A 133 5.26 7.57 12.80
CA ASP A 133 5.74 8.12 11.53
C ASP A 133 5.95 7.00 10.48
N PRO A 134 5.83 7.29 9.17
CA PRO A 134 6.14 6.31 8.13
C PRO A 134 7.58 5.81 8.19
N GLU A 135 7.72 4.48 8.25
CA GLU A 135 8.98 3.74 8.24
C GLU A 135 9.24 3.19 6.84
N VAL A 136 10.40 3.51 6.25
CA VAL A 136 10.87 2.94 4.96
C VAL A 136 11.72 1.71 5.25
N PHE A 137 11.44 0.59 4.58
CA PHE A 137 12.29 -0.58 4.67
C PHE A 137 13.40 -0.52 3.63
N THR A 138 14.64 -0.51 4.10
CA THR A 138 15.84 -0.44 3.24
C THR A 138 16.42 -1.82 2.92
N VAL A 139 15.76 -2.90 3.36
CA VAL A 139 16.19 -4.25 3.04
C VAL A 139 15.90 -4.51 1.55
N PRO A 140 16.73 -5.26 0.81
CA PRO A 140 16.37 -5.68 -0.54
C PRO A 140 15.27 -6.75 -0.47
N LEU A 141 14.01 -6.35 -0.23
CA LEU A 141 12.87 -7.26 -0.35
C LEU A 141 12.44 -7.24 -1.82
N ARG A 142 12.50 -8.41 -2.46
CA ARG A 142 11.71 -8.63 -3.67
C ARG A 142 10.26 -8.69 -3.21
N PRO A 143 9.36 -7.84 -3.72
CA PRO A 143 7.95 -7.92 -3.35
C PRO A 143 7.44 -9.33 -3.64
N GLY A 144 6.96 -10.02 -2.61
CA GLY A 144 6.30 -11.31 -2.81
C GLY A 144 4.98 -11.12 -3.54
N GLU A 145 4.47 -12.16 -4.18
CA GLU A 145 3.21 -12.09 -4.95
C GLU A 145 1.99 -11.62 -4.13
N LEU A 146 2.06 -11.79 -2.81
CA LEU A 146 1.01 -11.40 -1.87
C LEU A 146 1.21 -9.98 -1.29
N MET A 147 2.28 -9.29 -1.66
CA MET A 147 2.52 -7.93 -1.20
C MET A 147 1.62 -6.93 -1.92
N PRO A 148 1.05 -5.96 -1.20
CA PRO A 148 0.29 -4.91 -1.84
C PRO A 148 1.08 -4.17 -2.92
N GLY A 149 0.49 -4.02 -4.11
CA GLY A 149 1.08 -3.30 -5.23
C GLY A 149 1.91 -4.19 -6.16
N TYR A 150 2.08 -5.48 -5.84
CA TYR A 150 2.83 -6.42 -6.68
C TYR A 150 2.22 -6.56 -8.08
N THR A 151 0.90 -6.77 -8.17
CA THR A 151 0.19 -6.93 -9.45
C THR A 151 0.24 -5.62 -10.24
N LEU A 152 0.03 -4.48 -9.59
CA LEU A 152 0.11 -3.16 -10.22
C LEU A 152 1.51 -2.91 -10.79
N LEU A 153 2.55 -3.16 -10.00
CA LEU A 153 3.93 -2.97 -10.43
C LEU A 153 4.27 -3.88 -11.62
N ASN A 154 3.89 -5.16 -11.57
CA ASN A 154 4.13 -6.10 -12.66
C ASN A 154 3.37 -5.71 -13.93
N ASP A 155 2.12 -5.26 -13.83
CA ASP A 155 1.37 -4.79 -14.99
C ASP A 155 2.00 -3.55 -15.62
N LEU A 156 2.59 -2.65 -14.82
CA LEU A 156 3.22 -1.43 -15.33
C LEU A 156 4.62 -1.65 -15.90
N MET A 157 5.37 -2.61 -15.36
CA MET A 157 6.76 -2.89 -15.76
C MET A 157 6.86 -4.04 -16.78
N GLY A 158 5.91 -4.97 -16.78
CA GLY A 158 5.93 -6.18 -17.62
C GLY A 158 5.65 -5.95 -19.11
N ASP A 159 5.17 -4.76 -19.48
CA ASP A 159 4.94 -4.41 -20.89
C ASP A 159 6.26 -4.08 -21.64
N ASP A 160 7.36 -3.78 -20.93
CA ASP A 160 8.65 -3.41 -21.54
C ASP A 160 9.43 -4.59 -22.14
N GLU A 161 9.13 -5.85 -21.77
CA GLU A 161 9.78 -7.03 -22.34
C GLU A 161 9.22 -7.43 -23.73
N SER A 162 8.15 -6.78 -24.21
CA SER A 162 7.49 -7.12 -25.49
C SER A 162 7.95 -6.31 -26.71
N SER A 163 8.99 -5.47 -26.57
CA SER A 163 9.50 -4.60 -27.65
C SER A 163 10.77 -5.12 -28.33
N THR A 164 11.05 -6.43 -28.26
CA THR A 164 12.15 -7.06 -28.99
C THR A 164 11.63 -8.26 -29.79
N ASP A 165 11.01 -7.99 -30.94
CA ASP A 165 11.17 -8.75 -32.20
C ASP A 165 10.42 -8.07 -33.37
#